data_AF-A0A348WMB4-F1
#
_entry.id   AF-A0A348WMB4-F1
#
_cell.length_a   1.000
_cell.length_b   1.000
_cell.length_c   1.000
_cell.angle_alpha   90.00
_cell.angle_beta   90.00
_cell.angle_gamma   90.00
#
_symmetry.space_group_name_H-M   'P 1'
#
loop_
_entity.id
_entity.type
_entity.pdbx_description
1 polymer ?
#
loop_
_entity_poly.entity_id
_entity_poly.type
_entity_poly.pdbx_seq_one_letter_code
_entity_poly.pdbx_strand_id
1 'polypeptide(L)' 'MAKSLVIVESPAKAKTINKYLGNDFIVKSSVGHVRDLPTKAVEKVPSKSAAEVRKMSPE' A
#
# COMPACT_ATOMS: atom_id res chain seq x y z
N MET A 1 8.59 -26.10 -10.51
CA MET A 1 9.30 -24.86 -10.85
C MET A 1 8.65 -23.70 -10.10
N ALA A 2 9.43 -22.70 -9.70
CA ALA A 2 8.87 -21.50 -9.08
C ALA A 2 8.05 -20.73 -10.13
N LYS A 3 6.81 -20.34 -9.77
CA LYS A 3 5.93 -19.56 -10.65
C LYS A 3 6.26 -18.09 -10.52
N SER A 4 6.45 -17.41 -11.63
CA SER A 4 6.77 -15.98 -11.64
C SER A 4 5.51 -15.15 -11.36
N LEU A 5 5.63 -14.13 -10.50
CA LEU A 5 4.55 -13.21 -10.17
C LEU A 5 4.53 -12.04 -11.16
N VAL A 6 3.39 -11.80 -11.79
CA VAL A 6 3.14 -10.67 -12.69
C VAL A 6 2.08 -9.79 -12.06
N ILE A 7 2.43 -8.54 -11.79
CA ILE A 7 1.51 -7.54 -11.22
C ILE A 7 1.06 -6.59 -12.32
N VAL A 8 -0.24 -6.38 -12.43
CA VAL A 8 -0.85 -5.45 -13.39
C VAL A 8 -1.74 -4.44 -12.68
N GLU A 9 -2.03 -3.33 -13.33
CA GLU A 9 -2.76 -2.21 -12.73
C GLU A 9 -4.24 -2.52 -12.43
N SER A 10 -4.92 -3.23 -13.34
CA SER A 10 -6.37 -3.44 -13.27
C SER A 10 -6.78 -4.92 -13.30
N PRO A 11 -7.91 -5.29 -12.67
CA PRO A 11 -8.40 -6.67 -12.67
C PRO A 11 -8.76 -7.18 -14.08
N ALA A 12 -9.21 -6.28 -14.96
CA ALA A 12 -9.51 -6.61 -16.34
C ALA A 12 -8.25 -7.04 -17.11
N LYS A 13 -7.14 -6.29 -16.94
CA LYS A 13 -5.84 -6.67 -17.53
C LYS A 13 -5.37 -8.02 -17.01
N ALA A 14 -5.54 -8.30 -15.72
CA ALA A 14 -5.14 -9.58 -15.13
C ALA A 14 -5.85 -10.77 -15.80
N LYS A 15 -7.17 -10.65 -16.02
CA LYS A 15 -7.97 -11.69 -16.70
C LYS A 15 -7.51 -11.92 -18.14
N THR A 16 -7.13 -10.86 -18.86
CA THR A 16 -6.65 -10.94 -20.24
C THR A 16 -5.25 -11.57 -20.31
N ILE A 17 -4.30 -11.09 -19.50
CA ILE A 17 -2.93 -11.59 -19.47
C ILE A 17 -2.85 -13.05 -19.01
N ASN A 18 -3.70 -13.46 -18.07
CA ASN A 18 -3.76 -14.85 -17.62
C ASN A 18 -4.14 -15.83 -18.74
N LYS A 19 -4.90 -15.39 -19.75
CA LYS A 19 -5.21 -16.22 -20.92
C LYS A 19 -3.99 -16.46 -21.83
N TYR A 20 -3.03 -15.55 -21.83
CA TYR A 20 -1.83 -15.64 -22.68
C TYR A 20 -0.68 -16.37 -22.00
N LEU A 21 -0.46 -16.12 -20.70
CA LEU A 21 0.68 -16.69 -19.96
C LEU A 21 0.42 -18.09 -19.39
N GLY A 22 -0.84 -18.47 -19.17
CA GLY A 22 -1.20 -19.78 -18.63
C GLY A 22 -0.79 -20.00 -17.17
N ASN A 23 -0.64 -21.27 -16.78
CA ASN A 23 -0.53 -21.70 -15.38
C ASN A 23 0.88 -21.56 -14.77
N ASP A 24 1.87 -21.17 -15.57
CA ASP A 24 3.27 -21.01 -15.17
C ASP A 24 3.52 -19.67 -14.46
N PHE A 25 2.58 -18.73 -14.59
CA PHE A 25 2.63 -17.41 -13.99
C PHE A 25 1.49 -17.21 -12.99
N ILE A 26 1.76 -16.41 -11.95
CA ILE A 26 0.74 -15.92 -11.03
C ILE A 26 0.46 -14.48 -11.43
N VAL A 27 -0.74 -14.18 -11.92
CA VAL A 27 -1.12 -12.81 -12.31
C VAL A 27 -2.02 -12.18 -11.24
N LYS A 28 -1.64 -11.01 -10.72
CA LYS A 28 -2.41 -10.26 -9.70
C LYS A 28 -2.57 -8.79 -10.10
N SER A 29 -3.67 -8.18 -9.67
CA SER A 29 -3.96 -6.76 -9.89
C SER A 29 -3.56 -5.92 -8.69
N SER A 30 -2.93 -4.76 -8.90
CA SER A 30 -2.68 -3.75 -7.86
C SER A 30 -3.91 -2.90 -7.55
N VAL A 31 -4.91 -2.88 -8.45
CA VAL A 31 -6.14 -2.07 -8.32
C VAL A 31 -5.81 -0.57 -8.22
N GLY A 32 -4.79 -0.14 -8.98
CA GLY A 32 -4.27 1.23 -8.96
C GLY A 32 -3.04 1.42 -8.07
N HIS A 33 -2.89 2.62 -7.51
CA HIS A 33 -1.75 3.00 -6.68
C HIS A 33 -1.86 2.40 -5.27
N VAL A 34 -0.79 1.75 -4.82
CA VAL A 34 -0.71 1.14 -3.47
C VAL A 34 -0.27 2.16 -2.42
N ARG A 35 0.43 3.21 -2.84
CA ARG A 35 0.90 4.29 -1.98
C ARG A 35 0.68 5.62 -2.70
N ASP A 36 0.26 6.61 -1.93
CA ASP A 36 0.14 7.98 -2.37
C ASP A 36 0.72 8.89 -1.27
N LEU A 37 1.09 10.10 -1.66
CA LEU A 37 1.40 11.15 -0.71
C LEU A 37 0.13 11.50 0.08
N PRO A 38 0.26 12.03 1.31
CA PRO A 38 -0.90 12.51 2.06
C PRO A 38 -1.59 13.63 1.26
N THR A 39 -2.79 13.34 0.74
CA THR A 39 -3.56 14.23 -0.14
C THR A 39 -4.31 15.33 0.61
N LYS A 40 -4.35 15.24 1.95
CA LYS A 40 -4.77 16.29 2.86
C LYS A 40 -3.65 16.53 3.86
N ALA A 41 -3.51 17.76 4.34
CA ALA A 41 -2.68 18.05 5.50
C ALA A 41 -3.07 17.04 6.58
N VAL A 42 -2.15 16.12 6.89
CA VAL A 42 -2.31 15.11 7.93
C VAL A 42 -2.90 15.85 9.12
N GLU A 43 -4.13 15.49 9.53
CA GLU A 43 -4.72 16.04 10.75
C GLU A 43 -3.63 15.92 11.80
N LYS A 44 -3.17 17.07 12.30
CA LYS A 44 -2.04 17.18 13.20
C LYS A 44 -2.27 16.12 14.28
N VAL A 45 -1.42 15.11 14.29
CA VAL A 45 -1.24 14.25 15.46
C VAL A 45 -1.19 15.23 16.64
N PRO A 46 -2.05 15.11 17.67
CA PRO A 46 -2.09 16.09 18.73
C PRO A 46 -0.73 16.09 19.42
N SER A 47 0.15 16.98 18.99
CA SER A 47 1.40 17.25 19.66
C SER A 47 0.98 17.93 20.95
N LYS A 48 0.89 17.13 22.02
CA LYS A 48 0.76 17.66 23.37
C LYS A 48 1.79 18.77 23.49
N SER A 49 1.33 19.95 23.90
CA SER A 49 2.20 21.13 23.98
C SER A 49 3.44 20.78 24.82
N ALA A 50 4.59 21.38 24.50
CA ALA A 50 5.84 21.10 25.22
C ALA A 50 5.73 21.33 26.75
N ALA A 51 4.71 22.08 27.20
CA ALA A 51 4.38 22.28 28.61
C ALA A 51 3.77 21.03 29.29
N GLU A 52 3.03 20.20 28.54
CA GLU A 52 2.42 18.96 29.02
C GLU A 52 3.46 17.84 29.21
N VAL A 53 4.41 17.73 28.27
CA VAL A 53 5.48 16.71 28.27
C VAL A 53 6.46 16.94 29.43
N ARG A 54 6.66 18.19 29.86
CA ARG A 54 7.51 18.55 30.99
C ARG A 54 6.89 18.27 32.37
N LYS A 55 5.59 17.96 32.44
CA LYS A 55 4.90 17.66 33.71
C LYS A 55 4.81 16.15 34.01
N MET A 56 5.20 15.28 33.07
CA MET A 56 5.34 13.86 33.36
C MET A 56 6.69 13.65 34.04
N SER A 57 6.67 13.45 35.36
CA SER A 57 7.82 12.92 36.07
C SER A 57 8.05 11.47 35.63
N PRO A 58 9.28 11.04 35.35
CA PRO A 58 9.59 9.62 35.20
C PRO A 58 9.42 8.94 36.57
N GLU A 59 8.60 7.89 36.63
CA GLU A 59 8.83 6.78 37.58
C GLU A 59 9.95 5.88 37.05
#